data_AF-A0A7C5U770-F1
#
_entry.id   AF-A0A7C5U770-F1
#
_cell.length_a   1.000
_cell.length_b   1.000
_cell.length_c   1.000
_cell.angle_alpha   90.00
_cell.angle_beta   90.00
_cell.angle_gamma   90.00
#
_symmetry.space_group_name_H-M   'P 1'
#
loop_
_entity.id
_entity.type
_entity.pdbx_description
1 polymer ?
#
loop_
_entity_poly.entity_id
_entity_poly.type
_entity_poly.pdbx_seq_one_letter_code
_entity_poly.pdbx_strand_id
1 'polypeptide(L)'
;MNEDVLSRIKEAIKLSESGNITKAMEIYNSLLDYEIPEVYNNIGNLYRKEGMLGKSIEMYRKAIQLDSNFALPYFNLACALMELERYNEAILFFEKAQKLGLESFDLYVQLTLCYLAVGNVTKAKELMKNEEVKREVKKYVEGDISI
;
A
#
# COMPACT_ATOMS: atom_id res chain seq x y z
N MET A 1 -6.49 -14.85 -18.37
CA MET A 1 -7.34 -13.65 -18.44
C MET A 1 -7.58 -13.33 -19.91
N ASN A 2 -8.81 -13.05 -20.34
CA ASN A 2 -9.10 -12.69 -21.73
C ASN A 2 -8.68 -11.23 -22.01
N GLU A 3 -8.52 -10.89 -23.29
CA GLU A 3 -8.03 -9.57 -23.72
C GLU A 3 -8.98 -8.42 -23.32
N ASP A 4 -10.30 -8.69 -23.33
CA ASP A 4 -11.34 -7.76 -22.88
C ASP A 4 -11.16 -7.33 -21.42
N VAL A 5 -10.99 -8.29 -20.51
CA VAL A 5 -10.82 -8.00 -19.08
C VAL A 5 -9.55 -7.18 -18.84
N LEU A 6 -8.44 -7.51 -19.50
CA LEU A 6 -7.21 -6.74 -19.37
C LEU A 6 -7.39 -5.30 -19.87
N SER A 7 -8.12 -5.11 -20.98
CA SER A 7 -8.43 -3.78 -21.52
C SER A 7 -9.25 -2.95 -20.52
N ARG A 8 -10.29 -3.56 -19.93
CA ARG A 8 -11.14 -2.92 -18.91
C ARG A 8 -10.38 -2.55 -17.66
N ILE A 9 -9.45 -3.40 -17.19
CA ILE A 9 -8.57 -3.06 -16.06
C ILE A 9 -7.73 -1.83 -16.39
N LYS A 10 -7.09 -1.79 -17.57
CA LYS A 10 -6.28 -0.64 -18.01
C LYS A 10 -7.10 0.65 -18.10
N GLU A 11 -8.32 0.56 -18.61
CA GLU A 11 -9.25 1.69 -18.66
C GLU A 11 -9.61 2.19 -17.25
N ALA A 12 -9.96 1.29 -16.34
CA ALA A 12 -10.29 1.63 -14.96
C ALA A 12 -9.10 2.27 -14.21
N ILE A 13 -7.88 1.82 -14.46
CA ILE A 13 -6.65 2.44 -13.92
C ILE A 13 -6.53 3.89 -14.43
N LYS A 14 -6.64 4.10 -15.74
CA LYS A 14 -6.55 5.44 -16.35
C LYS A 14 -7.65 6.39 -15.83
N LEU A 15 -8.86 5.89 -15.63
CA LEU A 15 -9.97 6.66 -15.05
C LEU A 15 -9.67 7.02 -13.59
N SER A 16 -9.08 6.10 -12.83
CA SER A 16 -8.68 6.33 -11.43
C SER A 16 -7.61 7.43 -11.32
N GLU A 17 -6.59 7.38 -12.19
CA GLU A 17 -5.49 8.35 -12.26
C GLU A 17 -5.96 9.75 -12.69
N SER A 18 -6.94 9.81 -13.59
CA SER A 18 -7.57 11.07 -14.03
C SER A 18 -8.63 11.61 -13.06
N GLY A 19 -8.84 10.95 -11.92
CA GLY A 19 -9.79 11.38 -10.88
C GLY A 19 -11.25 11.05 -11.19
N ASN A 20 -11.54 10.30 -12.25
CA ASN A 20 -12.88 9.82 -12.57
C ASN A 20 -13.21 8.54 -11.78
N ILE A 21 -13.25 8.68 -10.45
CA ILE A 21 -13.37 7.57 -9.49
C ILE A 21 -14.67 6.77 -9.72
N THR A 22 -15.78 7.44 -9.99
CA THR A 22 -17.09 6.78 -10.21
C THR A 22 -17.03 5.78 -11.36
N LYS A 23 -16.55 6.21 -12.54
CA LYS A 23 -16.45 5.30 -13.71
C LYS A 23 -15.43 4.19 -13.50
N ALA A 24 -14.31 4.50 -12.84
CA ALA A 24 -13.34 3.46 -12.49
C ALA A 24 -13.95 2.38 -11.59
N MET A 25 -14.71 2.79 -10.56
CA MET A 25 -15.42 1.88 -9.66
C MET A 25 -16.47 1.04 -10.39
N GLU A 26 -17.23 1.62 -11.33
CA GLU A 26 -18.19 0.87 -12.15
C GLU A 26 -17.49 -0.25 -12.93
N ILE A 27 -16.37 0.05 -13.58
CA ILE A 27 -15.59 -0.95 -14.31
C ILE A 27 -15.03 -2.00 -13.36
N TYR A 28 -14.38 -1.60 -12.25
CA TYR A 28 -13.85 -2.57 -11.30
C TYR A 28 -14.92 -3.49 -10.69
N ASN A 29 -16.09 -2.95 -10.34
CA ASN A 29 -17.20 -3.75 -9.82
C ASN A 29 -17.68 -4.79 -10.83
N SER A 30 -17.73 -4.43 -12.11
CA SER A 30 -18.08 -5.36 -13.20
C SER A 30 -17.02 -6.44 -13.48
N LEU A 31 -15.89 -6.41 -12.77
CA LEU A 31 -14.79 -7.37 -12.87
C LEU A 31 -14.63 -8.24 -11.61
N LEU A 32 -15.47 -8.06 -10.59
CA LEU A 32 -15.34 -8.79 -9.32
C LEU A 32 -15.53 -10.30 -9.48
N ASP A 33 -16.41 -10.74 -10.39
CA ASP A 33 -16.67 -12.17 -10.65
C ASP A 33 -15.45 -12.92 -11.21
N TYR A 34 -14.44 -12.21 -11.71
CA TYR A 34 -13.21 -12.81 -12.23
C TYR A 34 -12.18 -13.10 -11.12
N GLU A 35 -12.44 -12.65 -9.89
CA GLU A 35 -11.58 -12.85 -8.72
C GLU A 35 -10.10 -12.46 -8.97
N ILE A 36 -9.88 -11.30 -9.58
CA ILE A 36 -8.54 -10.81 -9.97
C ILE A 36 -7.92 -10.00 -8.82
N PRO A 37 -6.78 -10.41 -8.24
CA PRO A 37 -6.15 -9.72 -7.11
C PRO A 37 -5.91 -8.22 -7.36
N GLU A 38 -5.47 -7.86 -8.56
CA GLU A 38 -5.19 -6.47 -8.97
C GLU A 38 -6.44 -5.59 -8.93
N VAL A 39 -7.61 -6.14 -9.26
CA VAL A 39 -8.89 -5.41 -9.21
C VAL A 39 -9.23 -5.06 -7.77
N TYR A 40 -9.14 -6.01 -6.84
CA TYR A 40 -9.37 -5.75 -5.42
C TYR A 40 -8.34 -4.77 -4.84
N ASN A 41 -7.06 -4.91 -5.21
CA ASN A 41 -6.04 -3.95 -4.81
C ASN A 41 -6.38 -2.52 -5.27
N ASN A 42 -6.83 -2.37 -6.52
CA ASN A 42 -7.17 -1.06 -7.07
C ASN A 42 -8.46 -0.47 -6.45
N ILE A 43 -9.49 -1.28 -6.21
CA ILE A 43 -10.67 -0.84 -5.45
C ILE A 43 -10.25 -0.38 -4.04
N GLY A 44 -9.37 -1.15 -3.39
CA GLY A 44 -8.82 -0.77 -2.09
C GLY A 44 -8.12 0.59 -2.12
N ASN A 45 -7.34 0.88 -3.16
CA ASN A 45 -6.70 2.18 -3.35
C ASN A 45 -7.72 3.32 -3.49
N LEU A 46 -8.81 3.09 -4.22
CA LEU A 46 -9.89 4.08 -4.34
C LEU A 46 -10.58 4.34 -3.01
N TYR A 47 -10.92 3.29 -2.26
CA TYR A 47 -11.48 3.46 -0.91
C TYR A 47 -10.53 4.19 0.04
N ARG A 48 -9.22 3.92 -0.03
CA ARG A 48 -8.23 4.62 0.80
C ARG A 48 -8.18 6.11 0.45
N LYS A 49 -8.17 6.46 -0.84
CA LYS A 49 -8.19 7.85 -1.32
C LYS A 49 -9.42 8.63 -0.83
N GLU A 50 -10.57 7.98 -0.70
CA GLU A 50 -11.80 8.56 -0.16
C GLU A 50 -11.88 8.51 1.38
N GLY A 51 -10.81 8.11 2.07
CA GLY A 51 -10.77 7.99 3.54
C GLY A 51 -11.58 6.83 4.12
N MET A 52 -12.10 5.92 3.28
CA MET A 52 -12.88 4.75 3.69
C MET A 52 -11.95 3.59 4.10
N LEU A 53 -11.12 3.82 5.12
CA LEU A 53 -10.01 2.91 5.50
C LEU A 53 -10.47 1.49 5.86
N GLY A 54 -11.64 1.32 6.48
CA GLY A 54 -12.18 -0.02 6.76
C GLY A 54 -12.46 -0.83 5.49
N LYS A 55 -13.04 -0.20 4.46
CA LYS A 55 -13.33 -0.85 3.18
C LYS A 55 -12.05 -1.12 2.39
N SER A 56 -11.08 -0.21 2.44
CA SER A 56 -9.80 -0.44 1.75
C SER A 56 -9.09 -1.68 2.30
N ILE A 57 -9.05 -1.83 3.63
CA ILE A 57 -8.48 -2.99 4.32
C ILE A 57 -9.15 -4.30 3.87
N GLU A 58 -10.48 -4.32 3.77
CA GLU A 58 -11.22 -5.50 3.31
C GLU A 58 -10.80 -5.92 1.90
N MET A 59 -10.71 -4.95 0.98
CA MET A 59 -10.33 -5.20 -0.41
C MET A 59 -8.87 -5.67 -0.53
N TYR A 60 -7.92 -5.06 0.19
CA TYR A 60 -6.54 -5.56 0.19
C TYR A 60 -6.43 -6.97 0.77
N ARG A 61 -7.20 -7.30 1.81
CA ARG A 61 -7.23 -8.67 2.36
C ARG A 61 -7.79 -9.67 1.37
N LYS A 62 -8.82 -9.31 0.59
CA LYS A 62 -9.34 -10.17 -0.49
C LYS A 62 -8.29 -10.36 -1.60
N ALA A 63 -7.56 -9.31 -1.99
CA ALA A 63 -6.44 -9.43 -2.94
C ALA A 63 -5.36 -10.40 -2.44
N ILE A 64 -4.98 -10.29 -1.15
CA ILE A 64 -4.02 -11.19 -0.49
C ILE A 64 -4.53 -12.64 -0.43
N GLN A 65 -5.82 -12.83 -0.19
CA GLN A 65 -6.44 -14.15 -0.15
C GLN A 65 -6.40 -14.83 -1.52
N LEU A 66 -6.57 -14.06 -2.59
CA LEU A 66 -6.55 -14.56 -3.97
C LEU A 66 -5.13 -14.83 -4.47
N ASP A 67 -4.17 -13.99 -4.09
CA ASP A 67 -2.75 -14.23 -4.34
C ASP A 67 -1.88 -13.77 -3.17
N SER A 68 -1.40 -14.73 -2.37
CA SER A 68 -0.53 -14.47 -1.22
C SER A 68 0.90 -14.06 -1.58
N ASN A 69 1.28 -14.16 -2.86
CA ASN A 69 2.58 -13.72 -3.37
C ASN A 69 2.52 -12.33 -4.00
N PHE A 70 1.32 -11.75 -4.16
CA PHE A 70 1.16 -10.40 -4.68
C PHE A 70 1.54 -9.37 -3.61
N ALA A 71 2.72 -8.77 -3.75
CA ALA A 71 3.31 -7.92 -2.70
C ALA A 71 2.60 -6.56 -2.49
N LEU A 72 2.04 -5.97 -3.56
CA LEU A 72 1.42 -4.64 -3.53
C LEU A 72 0.27 -4.51 -2.52
N PRO A 73 -0.70 -5.45 -2.44
CA PRO A 73 -1.74 -5.44 -1.42
C PRO A 73 -1.22 -5.38 0.02
N TYR A 74 -0.09 -6.03 0.32
CA TYR A 74 0.52 -5.98 1.66
C TYR A 74 1.01 -4.57 1.97
N PHE A 75 1.69 -3.91 1.03
CA PHE A 75 2.12 -2.53 1.17
C PHE A 75 0.92 -1.57 1.32
N ASN A 76 -0.09 -1.69 0.46
CA ASN A 76 -1.25 -0.79 0.51
C ASN A 76 -2.11 -1.00 1.78
N LEU A 77 -2.23 -2.24 2.26
CA LEU A 77 -2.84 -2.55 3.55
C LEU A 77 -2.06 -1.91 4.70
N ALA A 78 -0.73 -1.99 4.69
CA ALA A 78 0.11 -1.36 5.69
C ALA A 78 -0.07 0.17 5.69
N CYS A 79 -0.13 0.82 4.53
CA CYS A 79 -0.43 2.26 4.45
C CYS A 79 -1.80 2.60 5.06
N ALA A 80 -2.86 1.82 4.78
CA ALA A 80 -4.16 2.05 5.39
C ALA A 80 -4.15 1.83 6.92
N LEU A 81 -3.31 0.92 7.43
CA LEU A 81 -3.11 0.71 8.86
C LEU A 81 -2.31 1.85 9.50
N MET A 82 -1.34 2.44 8.80
CA MET A 82 -0.62 3.65 9.25
C MET A 82 -1.56 4.85 9.38
N GLU A 83 -2.44 5.05 8.41
CA GLU A 83 -3.46 6.11 8.45
C GLU A 83 -4.46 5.94 9.62
N LEU A 84 -4.56 4.72 10.18
CA LEU A 84 -5.28 4.40 11.41
C LEU A 84 -4.39 4.38 12.67
N GLU A 85 -3.12 4.82 12.56
CA GLU A 85 -2.11 4.80 13.64
C GLU A 85 -1.80 3.40 14.21
N ARG A 86 -2.12 2.33 13.46
CA ARG A 86 -1.87 0.93 13.85
C ARG A 86 -0.47 0.49 13.41
N TYR A 87 0.55 1.20 13.88
CA TYR A 87 1.93 1.08 13.41
C TYR A 87 2.52 -0.33 13.57
N ASN A 88 2.28 -1.00 14.70
CA ASN A 88 2.76 -2.38 14.92
C ASN A 88 2.22 -3.35 13.87
N GLU A 89 0.96 -3.20 13.46
CA GLU A 89 0.37 -4.05 12.42
C GLU A 89 0.88 -3.66 11.04
N ALA A 90 1.01 -2.36 10.75
CA ALA A 90 1.56 -1.89 9.48
C ALA A 90 2.96 -2.45 9.22
N ILE A 91 3.83 -2.50 10.24
CA ILE A 91 5.18 -3.10 10.15
C ILE A 91 5.11 -4.54 9.64
N LEU A 92 4.22 -5.38 10.19
CA LEU A 92 4.11 -6.79 9.80
C LEU A 92 3.79 -6.93 8.30
N PHE A 93 2.90 -6.07 7.78
CA PHE A 93 2.50 -6.12 6.38
C PHE A 93 3.57 -5.49 5.44
N PHE A 94 4.25 -4.42 5.85
CA PHE A 94 5.39 -3.89 5.10
C PHE A 94 6.57 -4.88 5.02
N GLU A 95 6.96 -5.50 6.14
CA GLU A 95 8.02 -6.52 6.15
C GLU A 95 7.63 -7.73 5.28
N LYS A 96 6.34 -8.08 5.25
CA LYS A 96 5.84 -9.13 4.36
C LYS A 96 5.91 -8.71 2.89
N ALA A 97 5.55 -7.48 2.54
CA ALA A 97 5.70 -6.94 1.18
C ALA A 97 7.18 -6.96 0.75
N GLN A 98 8.09 -6.52 1.62
CA GLN A 98 9.54 -6.55 1.40
C GLN A 98 10.03 -7.99 1.17
N LYS A 99 9.61 -8.95 2.01
CA LYS A 99 9.99 -10.36 1.87
C LYS A 99 9.49 -10.99 0.56
N LEU A 100 8.40 -10.47 -0.01
CA LEU A 100 7.88 -10.87 -1.31
C LEU A 100 8.60 -10.18 -2.48
N GLY A 101 9.62 -9.37 -2.21
CA GLY A 101 10.45 -8.71 -3.22
C GLY A 101 9.98 -7.31 -3.62
N LEU A 102 9.02 -6.71 -2.91
CA LEU A 102 8.73 -5.30 -3.11
C LEU A 102 9.89 -4.48 -2.55
N GLU A 103 10.63 -3.83 -3.44
CA GLU A 103 11.71 -2.91 -3.10
C GLU A 103 11.38 -1.55 -3.70
N SER A 104 10.91 -0.62 -2.86
CA SER A 104 10.62 0.74 -3.28
C SER A 104 11.08 1.74 -2.24
N PHE A 105 11.39 2.95 -2.71
CA PHE A 105 11.73 4.06 -1.85
C PHE A 105 10.62 4.34 -0.82
N ASP A 106 9.36 4.37 -1.27
CA ASP A 106 8.20 4.59 -0.41
C ASP A 106 8.06 3.51 0.66
N LEU A 107 8.29 2.23 0.33
CA LEU A 107 8.27 1.15 1.32
C LEU A 107 9.28 1.40 2.42
N TYR A 108 10.52 1.76 2.06
CA TYR A 108 11.56 2.02 3.06
C TYR A 108 11.26 3.25 3.92
N VAL A 109 10.72 4.32 3.33
CA VAL A 109 10.31 5.51 4.08
C VAL A 109 9.18 5.17 5.06
N GLN A 110 8.09 4.56 4.59
CA GLN A 110 6.92 4.26 5.41
C GLN A 110 7.23 3.25 6.53
N LEU A 111 8.01 2.21 6.22
CA LEU A 111 8.45 1.24 7.21
C LEU A 111 9.38 1.88 8.26
N THR A 112 10.26 2.79 7.85
CA THR A 112 11.11 3.55 8.79
C THR A 112 10.26 4.42 9.72
N LEU A 113 9.29 5.15 9.19
CA LEU A 113 8.38 5.97 9.99
C LEU A 113 7.60 5.12 10.99
N CYS A 114 7.12 3.94 10.59
CA CYS A 114 6.48 3.01 11.52
C CYS A 114 7.44 2.57 12.64
N TYR A 115 8.69 2.22 12.30
CA TYR A 115 9.67 1.82 13.30
C TYR A 115 9.96 2.94 14.30
N LEU A 116 10.08 4.18 13.85
CA LEU A 116 10.24 5.33 14.72
C LEU A 116 9.00 5.53 15.62
N ALA A 117 7.79 5.43 15.05
CA ALA A 117 6.54 5.58 15.79
C ALA A 117 6.39 4.56 16.94
N VAL A 118 6.90 3.33 16.76
CA VAL A 118 6.91 2.29 17.82
C VAL A 118 8.18 2.28 18.67
N GLY A 119 9.10 3.23 18.47
CA GLY A 119 10.36 3.33 19.23
C GLY A 119 11.43 2.30 18.84
N ASN A 120 11.26 1.56 17.74
CA ASN A 120 12.26 0.62 17.22
C ASN A 120 13.36 1.35 16.42
N VAL A 121 14.15 2.15 17.13
CA VAL A 121 15.21 2.97 16.54
C VAL A 121 16.26 2.12 15.81
N THR A 122 16.55 0.91 16.29
CA THR A 122 17.54 0.02 15.66
C THR A 122 17.17 -0.34 14.23
N LYS A 123 15.93 -0.80 13.99
CA LYS A 123 15.49 -1.15 12.63
C LYS A 123 15.31 0.10 11.75
N ALA A 124 14.86 1.22 12.32
CA ALA A 124 14.81 2.49 11.60
C ALA A 124 16.19 2.92 11.10
N LYS A 125 17.23 2.86 11.96
CA LYS A 125 18.62 3.19 11.59
C LYS A 125 19.16 2.31 10.48
N GLU A 126 18.79 1.03 10.42
CA GLU A 126 19.21 0.14 9.35
C GLU A 126 18.73 0.62 7.97
N LEU A 127 17.44 0.97 7.86
CA LEU A 127 16.86 1.49 6.61
C LEU A 127 17.41 2.88 6.27
N MET A 128 17.69 3.71 7.28
CA MET A 128 18.27 5.04 7.12
C MET A 128 19.77 5.05 6.76
N LYS A 129 20.41 3.88 6.59
CA LYS A 129 21.72 3.81 5.91
C LYS A 129 21.64 4.28 4.45
N ASN A 130 20.45 4.17 3.85
CA ASN A 130 20.16 4.84 2.59
C ASN A 130 19.93 6.33 2.86
N GLU A 131 20.82 7.18 2.36
CA GLU A 131 20.78 8.62 2.59
C GLU A 131 19.55 9.32 1.97
N GLU A 132 18.97 8.76 0.91
CA GLU A 132 17.72 9.28 0.34
C GLU A 132 16.55 9.04 1.31
N VAL A 133 16.43 7.81 1.82
CA VAL A 133 15.40 7.43 2.81
C VAL A 133 15.54 8.28 4.06
N LYS A 134 16.77 8.42 4.56
CA LYS A 134 17.07 9.27 5.73
C LYS A 134 16.69 10.73 5.51
N ARG A 135 17.00 11.30 4.33
CA ARG A 135 16.64 12.68 4.00
C ARG A 135 15.12 12.86 3.99
N GLU A 136 14.39 11.91 3.44
CA GLU A 136 12.94 11.98 3.34
C GLU A 136 12.27 11.84 4.71
N VAL A 137 12.67 10.83 5.49
CA VAL A 137 12.15 10.59 6.84
C VAL A 137 12.33 11.83 7.72
N LYS A 138 13.48 12.51 7.65
CA LYS A 138 13.76 13.74 8.41
C LYS A 138 12.78 14.89 8.16
N LYS A 139 12.00 14.88 7.06
CA LYS A 139 10.95 15.88 6.83
C LYS A 139 9.74 15.70 7.75
N TYR A 140 9.57 14.50 8.31
CA TYR A 140 8.39 14.09 9.07
C TYR A 140 8.65 13.88 10.56
N VAL A 141 9.92 13.93 11.00
CA VAL A 141 10.30 13.71 12.41
C VAL A 141 10.97 14.97 12.93
N GLU A 142 10.41 15.54 14.00
CA GLU A 142 10.99 16.70 14.67
C GLU A 142 12.15 16.28 15.59
N GLY A 143 13.25 17.05 15.58
CA GLY A 143 14.43 16.83 16.41
C GLY A 143 15.55 16.04 15.74
N ASP A 144 16.78 16.18 16.26
CA ASP A 144 17.89 15.31 15.87
C ASP A 144 17.58 13.89 16.35
N ILE A 145 17.16 13.03 15.43
CA ILE A 145 17.32 11.59 15.62
C ILE A 145 18.82 11.41 15.82
N SER A 146 19.26 11.24 17.06
CA SER A 146 20.66 11.06 17.41
C SER A 146 21.12 9.74 16.81
N ILE A 147 21.73 9.84 15.63
CA ILE A 147 22.22 8.72 14.83
C ILE A 147 23.56 8.27 15.41
#